data_AF-A0A2I0TBM7-F1
#
_entry.id   AF-A0A2I0TBM7-F1
#
_cell.length_a   1.000
_cell.length_b   1.000
_cell.length_c   1.000
_cell.angle_alpha   90.00
_cell.angle_beta   90.00
_cell.angle_gamma   90.00
#
_symmetry.space_group_name_H-M   'P 1'
#
loop_
_entity.id
_entity.type
_entity.pdbx_description
1 polymer ?
#
loop_
_entity_poly.entity_id
_entity_poly.type
_entity_poly.pdbx_seq_one_letter_code
_entity_poly.pdbx_strand_id
1 'polypeptide(L)'
;MAGCALAADELLTIVMVSHSQVLFVLGTLLIAMSLQLDRRGVWNMMGPCLFALVIMIAAWVYHGVKRRHCYPSSWKRWVFYLLPGITLAFIAIHRRNPRTGERERVQDVPVPVYLPPAAHEGLWGGEGWIRGYRYARNDKLSTRLPKTWKPQLFERQFYSEILDATLTITVTMRTLDLIDEAYGFDFYILKTPKADMCSKLGMDLKRTMLLRLARRDPKLHPDDPARREAIYDKYKEFVIPEEEAEWVGLSLEEAIEKQRLLEKKLLEELWAVQRAPGGRPALRTTAECPLRVITKSSHEDLPTYAKAS
;
A
#
# COMPACT_ATOMS: atom_id res chain seq x y z
N MET A 1 5.54 -36.10 75.67
CA MET A 1 5.68 -35.69 74.26
C MET A 1 4.35 -35.91 73.52
N ALA A 2 3.32 -35.12 73.81
CA ALA A 2 2.04 -35.18 73.10
C ALA A 2 1.44 -33.78 72.79
N GLY A 3 2.15 -32.70 73.15
CA GLY A 3 1.73 -31.32 72.89
C GLY A 3 2.29 -30.69 71.61
N CYS A 4 3.34 -31.25 71.00
CA CYS A 4 3.97 -30.66 69.80
C CYS A 4 3.30 -31.04 68.47
N ALA A 5 2.54 -32.13 68.41
CA ALA A 5 1.94 -32.60 67.15
C ALA A 5 0.65 -31.84 66.80
N LEU A 6 -0.16 -31.45 67.80
CA LEU A 6 -1.40 -30.70 67.59
C LEU A 6 -1.19 -29.26 67.10
N ALA A 7 -0.04 -28.64 67.43
CA ALA A 7 0.25 -27.27 66.98
C ALA A 7 0.61 -27.18 65.50
N ALA A 8 1.14 -28.25 64.89
CA ALA A 8 1.54 -28.27 63.49
C ALA A 8 0.34 -28.42 62.54
N ASP A 9 -0.66 -29.23 62.90
CA ASP A 9 -1.85 -29.44 62.08
C ASP A 9 -2.81 -28.23 62.11
N GLU A 10 -2.90 -27.51 63.23
CA GLU A 10 -3.66 -26.25 63.29
C GLU A 10 -2.99 -25.11 62.50
N LEU A 11 -1.65 -25.03 62.50
CA LEU A 11 -0.92 -24.04 61.69
C LEU A 11 -1.07 -24.31 60.17
N LEU A 12 -1.10 -25.57 59.76
CA LEU A 12 -1.19 -25.95 58.34
C LEU A 12 -2.60 -25.73 57.77
N THR A 13 -3.64 -25.95 58.59
CA THR A 13 -5.03 -25.62 58.22
C THR A 13 -5.28 -24.11 58.18
N ILE A 14 -4.71 -23.32 59.10
CA ILE A 14 -4.81 -21.85 59.07
C ILE A 14 -4.10 -21.25 57.83
N VAL A 15 -2.91 -21.75 57.47
CA VAL A 15 -2.16 -21.28 56.29
C VAL A 15 -2.86 -21.65 54.98
N MET A 16 -3.40 -22.87 54.87
CA MET A 16 -4.16 -23.30 53.68
C MET A 16 -5.48 -22.52 53.51
N VAL A 17 -6.21 -22.26 54.60
CA VAL A 17 -7.43 -21.42 54.56
C VAL A 17 -7.11 -19.98 54.15
N SER A 18 -5.97 -19.43 54.61
CA SER A 18 -5.55 -18.07 54.21
C SER A 18 -5.25 -17.96 52.71
N HIS A 19 -4.58 -18.95 52.11
CA HIS A 19 -4.26 -18.93 50.67
C HIS A 19 -5.51 -19.07 49.80
N SER A 20 -6.44 -19.93 50.19
CA SER A 20 -7.71 -20.11 49.46
C SER A 20 -8.61 -18.88 49.57
N GLN A 21 -8.67 -18.23 50.75
CA GLN A 21 -9.43 -16.99 50.91
C GLN A 21 -8.79 -15.80 50.19
N VAL A 22 -7.46 -15.70 50.16
CA VAL A 22 -6.76 -14.65 49.40
C VAL A 22 -7.01 -14.80 47.90
N LEU A 23 -7.00 -16.03 47.35
CA LEU A 23 -7.32 -16.28 45.94
C LEU A 23 -8.79 -15.98 45.60
N PHE A 24 -9.72 -16.25 46.52
CA PHE A 24 -11.14 -15.96 46.32
C PHE A 24 -11.45 -14.45 46.41
N VAL A 25 -10.78 -13.73 47.32
CA VAL A 25 -10.86 -12.26 47.42
C VAL A 25 -10.20 -11.60 46.21
N LEU A 26 -9.06 -12.11 45.73
CA LEU A 26 -8.41 -11.60 44.52
C LEU A 26 -9.26 -11.86 43.26
N GLY A 27 -9.88 -13.04 43.18
CA GLY A 27 -10.80 -13.41 42.10
C GLY A 27 -12.07 -12.55 42.08
N THR A 28 -12.68 -12.30 43.24
CA THR A 28 -13.88 -11.45 43.35
C THR A 28 -13.56 -9.97 43.13
N LEU A 29 -12.37 -9.49 43.53
CA LEU A 29 -11.89 -8.12 43.25
C LEU A 29 -11.64 -7.92 41.74
N LEU A 30 -11.07 -8.91 41.05
CA LEU A 30 -10.88 -8.88 39.60
C LEU A 30 -12.20 -8.93 38.83
N ILE A 31 -13.17 -9.73 39.29
CA ILE A 31 -14.51 -9.83 38.70
C ILE A 31 -15.31 -8.54 38.96
N ALA A 32 -15.24 -7.96 40.16
CA ALA A 32 -15.86 -6.68 40.49
C ALA A 32 -15.30 -5.50 39.68
N MET A 33 -13.99 -5.51 39.42
CA MET A 33 -13.33 -4.50 38.57
C MET A 33 -13.58 -4.69 37.07
N SER A 34 -13.95 -5.91 36.64
CA SER A 34 -14.26 -6.21 35.23
C SER A 34 -15.68 -5.78 34.83
N LEU A 35 -16.59 -5.62 35.79
CA LEU A 35 -18.00 -5.30 35.54
C LEU A 35 -18.30 -3.79 35.42
N GLN A 36 -17.33 -2.91 35.71
CA GLN A 36 -17.50 -1.44 35.67
C GLN A 36 -16.70 -0.78 34.53
N LEU A 37 -16.81 -1.35 33.33
CA LEU A 37 -15.97 -0.98 32.19
C LEU A 37 -16.55 0.21 31.42
N ASP A 38 -16.40 1.38 32.02
CA ASP A 38 -16.60 2.70 31.41
C ASP A 38 -15.23 3.38 31.30
N ARG A 39 -14.72 3.62 30.07
CA ARG A 39 -13.46 4.30 29.63
C ARG A 39 -12.12 4.00 30.36
N ARG A 40 -12.10 3.38 31.55
CA ARG A 40 -10.93 3.09 32.39
C ARG A 40 -10.45 1.64 32.32
N GLY A 41 -11.26 0.68 31.88
CA GLY A 41 -10.77 -0.71 31.77
C GLY A 41 -9.78 -0.92 30.62
N VAL A 42 -9.68 0.04 29.69
CA VAL A 42 -8.53 0.13 28.77
C VAL A 42 -7.22 0.22 29.53
N TRP A 43 -7.17 0.95 30.66
CA TRP A 43 -5.98 1.06 31.51
C TRP A 43 -5.69 -0.18 32.35
N ASN A 44 -6.70 -1.01 32.67
CA ASN A 44 -6.47 -2.29 33.34
C ASN A 44 -5.85 -3.36 32.40
N MET A 45 -6.00 -3.20 31.09
CA MET A 45 -5.33 -4.04 30.08
C MET A 45 -4.05 -3.39 29.53
N MET A 46 -4.04 -2.06 29.36
CA MET A 46 -2.83 -1.32 28.94
C MET A 46 -1.77 -1.29 30.03
N GLY A 47 -2.14 -1.17 31.30
CA GLY A 47 -1.18 -1.07 32.41
C GLY A 47 -0.21 -2.26 32.46
N PRO A 48 -0.70 -3.51 32.53
CA PRO A 48 0.17 -4.70 32.53
C PRO A 48 0.98 -4.84 31.24
N CYS A 49 0.38 -4.53 30.08
CA CYS A 49 1.05 -4.61 28.78
C CYS A 49 2.15 -3.55 28.63
N LEU A 50 1.91 -2.31 29.06
CA LEU A 50 2.89 -1.23 29.07
C LEU A 50 4.00 -1.50 30.08
N PHE A 51 3.67 -2.03 31.27
CA PHE A 51 4.66 -2.42 32.27
C PHE A 51 5.56 -3.55 31.76
N ALA A 52 4.99 -4.55 31.08
CA ALA A 52 5.75 -5.61 30.42
C ALA A 52 6.64 -5.07 29.29
N LEU A 53 6.16 -4.14 28.49
CA LEU A 53 6.95 -3.46 27.44
C LEU A 53 8.11 -2.65 28.04
N VAL A 54 7.87 -1.92 29.13
CA VAL A 54 8.90 -1.14 29.83
C VAL A 54 9.97 -2.06 30.42
N ILE A 55 9.59 -3.18 31.04
CA ILE A 55 10.56 -4.18 31.54
C ILE A 55 11.36 -4.79 30.39
N MET A 56 10.71 -5.10 29.26
CA MET A 56 11.38 -5.60 28.06
C MET A 56 12.39 -4.60 27.50
N ILE A 57 12.01 -3.33 27.38
CA ILE A 57 12.90 -2.26 26.88
C ILE A 57 14.04 -2.01 27.86
N ALA A 58 13.76 -1.93 29.16
CA ALA A 58 14.79 -1.73 30.18
C ALA A 58 15.79 -2.90 30.23
N ALA A 59 15.31 -4.14 30.12
CA ALA A 59 16.16 -5.32 30.06
C ALA A 59 16.98 -5.37 28.75
N TRP A 60 16.41 -4.92 27.62
CA TRP A 60 17.10 -4.83 26.34
C TRP A 60 18.17 -3.73 26.35
N VAL A 61 17.88 -2.56 26.90
CA VAL A 61 18.84 -1.45 27.06
C VAL A 61 19.95 -1.83 28.04
N TYR A 62 19.61 -2.41 29.19
CA TYR A 62 20.60 -2.90 30.16
C TYR A 62 21.52 -3.97 29.57
N HIS A 63 20.97 -4.92 28.79
CA HIS A 63 21.78 -5.92 28.10
C HIS A 63 22.58 -5.36 26.91
N GLY A 64 22.03 -4.43 26.14
CA GLY A 64 22.70 -3.77 25.02
C GLY A 64 23.91 -2.97 25.50
N VAL A 65 23.76 -2.22 26.60
CA VAL A 65 24.84 -1.44 27.22
C VAL A 65 25.90 -2.35 27.83
N LYS A 66 25.52 -3.48 28.45
CA LYS A 66 26.47 -4.39 29.13
C LYS A 66 27.18 -5.38 28.21
N ARG A 67 26.59 -5.77 27.06
CA ARG A 67 27.15 -6.81 26.17
C ARG A 67 27.54 -6.34 24.76
N ARG A 68 27.35 -5.05 24.41
CA ARG A 68 27.69 -4.45 23.10
C ARG A 68 27.17 -5.20 21.86
N HIS A 69 26.13 -6.03 22.00
CA HIS A 69 25.43 -6.65 20.88
C HIS A 69 23.93 -6.33 21.01
N CYS A 70 23.39 -5.64 20.02
CA CYS A 70 22.00 -5.14 20.01
C CYS A 70 20.95 -6.23 19.75
N TYR A 71 21.38 -7.48 19.54
CA TYR A 71 20.48 -8.57 19.15
C TYR A 71 20.71 -9.86 19.94
N PRO A 72 19.66 -10.52 20.46
CA PRO A 72 19.80 -11.70 21.30
C PRO A 72 20.30 -12.90 20.48
N SER A 73 21.49 -13.40 20.81
CA SER A 73 22.18 -14.49 20.09
C SER A 73 21.59 -15.90 20.30
N SER A 74 20.52 -16.05 21.08
CA SER A 74 19.95 -17.35 21.43
C SER A 74 18.65 -17.64 20.68
N TRP A 75 18.71 -18.63 19.77
CA TRP A 75 17.58 -19.16 19.00
C TRP A 75 16.33 -19.46 19.84
N LYS A 76 16.50 -19.89 21.10
CA LYS A 76 15.39 -20.17 22.03
C LYS A 76 14.48 -18.95 22.28
N ARG A 77 15.01 -17.72 22.22
CA ARG A 77 14.20 -16.50 22.44
C ARG A 77 13.46 -16.05 21.20
N TRP A 78 14.04 -16.24 20.01
CA TRP A 78 13.32 -16.06 18.73
C TRP A 78 12.08 -16.93 18.67
N VAL A 79 12.23 -18.21 19.01
CA VAL A 79 11.12 -19.17 19.06
C VAL A 79 10.01 -18.69 19.99
N PHE A 80 10.33 -18.17 21.18
CA PHE A 80 9.32 -17.68 22.13
C PHE A 80 8.58 -16.41 21.70
N TYR A 81 9.20 -15.50 20.94
CA TYR A 81 8.54 -14.25 20.50
C TYR A 81 7.88 -14.37 19.12
N LEU A 82 8.42 -15.21 18.22
CA LEU A 82 7.87 -15.40 16.87
C LEU A 82 6.78 -16.46 16.81
N LEU A 83 6.85 -17.54 17.60
CA LEU A 83 5.81 -18.58 17.58
C LEU A 83 4.41 -18.07 17.97
N PRO A 84 4.23 -17.19 18.99
CA PRO A 84 2.92 -16.63 19.29
C PRO A 84 2.38 -15.77 18.14
N GLY A 85 3.24 -14.95 17.51
CA GLY A 85 2.86 -14.12 16.36
C GLY A 85 2.52 -14.95 15.12
N ILE A 86 3.32 -15.99 14.84
CA ILE A 86 3.11 -16.91 13.72
C ILE A 86 1.82 -17.73 13.93
N THR A 87 1.57 -18.24 15.14
CA THR A 87 0.36 -19.03 15.43
C THR A 87 -0.91 -18.18 15.31
N LEU A 88 -0.90 -16.93 15.76
CA LEU A 88 -1.99 -15.96 15.52
C LEU A 88 -2.18 -15.66 14.03
N ALA A 89 -1.10 -15.45 13.26
CA ALA A 89 -1.17 -15.26 11.82
C ALA A 89 -1.75 -16.48 11.09
N PHE A 90 -1.37 -17.70 11.48
CA PHE A 90 -1.92 -18.94 10.93
C PHE A 90 -3.42 -19.10 11.22
N ILE A 91 -3.90 -18.66 12.39
CA ILE A 91 -5.33 -18.67 12.72
C ILE A 91 -6.09 -17.64 11.88
N ALA A 92 -5.51 -16.46 11.64
CA ALA A 92 -6.14 -15.38 10.85
C ALA A 92 -6.32 -15.74 9.35
N ILE A 93 -5.40 -16.53 8.79
CA ILE A 93 -5.42 -16.90 7.35
C ILE A 93 -6.48 -17.98 7.04
N HIS A 94 -6.94 -18.75 8.03
CA HIS A 94 -7.85 -19.88 7.79
C HIS A 94 -9.28 -19.54 8.21
N ARG A 95 -10.16 -19.35 7.22
CA ARG A 95 -11.59 -19.31 7.47
C ARG A 95 -12.11 -20.72 7.73
N ARG A 96 -12.70 -20.95 8.90
CA ARG A 96 -13.34 -22.22 9.23
C ARG A 96 -14.74 -22.25 8.61
N ASN A 97 -15.07 -23.28 7.85
CA ASN A 97 -16.40 -23.41 7.27
C ASN A 97 -17.43 -23.60 8.41
N PRO A 98 -18.46 -22.75 8.53
CA PRO A 98 -19.40 -22.80 9.64
C PRO A 98 -20.28 -24.07 9.64
N ARG A 99 -20.35 -24.80 8.52
CA ARG A 99 -21.16 -26.04 8.41
C ARG A 99 -20.33 -27.29 8.66
N THR A 100 -19.16 -27.40 8.04
CA THR A 100 -18.33 -28.62 8.10
C THR A 100 -17.26 -28.56 9.18
N GLY A 101 -16.90 -27.37 9.68
CA GLY A 101 -15.82 -27.18 10.65
C GLY A 101 -14.41 -27.39 10.08
N GLU A 102 -14.30 -27.69 8.79
CA GLU A 102 -13.04 -27.85 8.07
C GLU A 102 -12.43 -26.48 7.72
N ARG A 103 -11.11 -26.47 7.49
CA ARG A 103 -10.37 -25.26 7.11
C ARG A 103 -10.36 -25.15 5.60
N GLU A 104 -10.94 -24.08 5.06
CA GLU A 104 -11.00 -23.83 3.62
C GLU A 104 -10.14 -22.61 3.28
N ARG A 105 -9.41 -22.69 2.16
CA ARG A 105 -8.76 -21.52 1.57
C ARG A 105 -9.80 -20.72 0.82
N VAL A 106 -9.99 -19.46 1.22
CA VAL A 106 -10.86 -18.51 0.51
C VAL A 106 -9.99 -17.72 -0.45
N GLN A 107 -10.34 -17.77 -1.74
CA GLN A 107 -9.69 -16.96 -2.77
C GLN A 107 -10.52 -15.71 -3.02
N ASP A 108 -9.89 -14.54 -2.97
CA ASP A 108 -10.50 -13.28 -3.36
C ASP A 108 -10.48 -13.18 -4.90
N VAL A 109 -11.64 -13.41 -5.51
CA VAL A 109 -11.82 -13.25 -6.96
C VAL A 109 -12.35 -11.84 -7.23
N PRO A 110 -11.61 -10.99 -7.96
CA PRO A 110 -12.04 -9.61 -8.23
C PRO A 110 -13.30 -9.60 -9.11
N VAL A 111 -14.17 -8.62 -8.88
CA VAL A 111 -15.37 -8.42 -9.69
C VAL A 111 -14.97 -7.80 -11.04
N PRO A 112 -15.40 -8.34 -12.19
CA PRO A 112 -15.08 -7.74 -13.48
C PRO A 112 -15.79 -6.40 -13.64
N VAL A 113 -14.99 -5.34 -13.82
CA VAL A 113 -15.48 -3.98 -14.03
C VAL A 113 -15.34 -3.62 -15.50
N TYR A 114 -16.42 -3.09 -16.09
CA TYR A 114 -16.40 -2.55 -17.44
C TYR A 114 -16.14 -1.04 -17.40
N LEU A 115 -15.07 -0.59 -18.06
CA LEU A 115 -14.70 0.82 -18.18
C LEU A 115 -15.23 1.38 -19.50
N PRO A 116 -16.19 2.33 -19.48
CA PRO A 116 -16.63 3.01 -20.69
C PRO A 116 -15.59 4.06 -21.15
N PRO A 117 -15.64 4.53 -22.42
CA PRO A 117 -14.70 5.54 -22.93
C PRO A 117 -14.62 6.82 -22.09
N ALA A 118 -15.76 7.28 -21.56
CA ALA A 118 -15.83 8.45 -20.67
C ALA A 118 -14.99 8.30 -19.39
N ALA A 119 -14.70 7.07 -18.95
CA ALA A 119 -13.81 6.83 -17.81
C ALA A 119 -12.34 7.15 -18.14
N HIS A 120 -11.94 7.07 -19.41
CA HIS A 120 -10.60 7.43 -19.84
C HIS A 120 -10.38 8.95 -19.94
N GLU A 121 -11.46 9.72 -20.06
CA GLU A 121 -11.46 11.19 -20.08
C GLU A 121 -11.55 11.78 -18.65
N GLY A 122 -12.05 11.02 -17.68
CA GLY A 122 -12.19 11.41 -16.28
C GLY A 122 -11.24 10.69 -15.33
N LEU A 123 -11.46 10.87 -14.02
CA LEU A 123 -10.74 10.17 -12.96
C LEU A 123 -11.72 9.44 -12.03
N TRP A 124 -11.95 8.15 -12.29
CA TRP A 124 -12.98 7.37 -11.60
C TRP A 124 -12.46 6.53 -10.42
N GLY A 125 -11.14 6.52 -10.18
CA GLY A 125 -10.54 5.89 -9.00
C GLY A 125 -10.69 4.35 -8.96
N GLY A 126 -10.68 3.71 -10.12
CA GLY A 126 -10.88 2.26 -10.27
C GLY A 126 -12.35 1.82 -10.30
N GLU A 127 -13.30 2.76 -10.17
CA GLU A 127 -14.71 2.45 -10.38
C GLU A 127 -15.07 2.32 -11.86
N GLY A 128 -16.15 1.59 -12.12
CA GLY A 128 -16.70 1.45 -13.46
C GLY A 128 -18.06 0.78 -13.42
N TRP A 129 -18.54 0.34 -14.57
CA TRP A 129 -19.85 -0.29 -14.66
C TRP A 129 -19.75 -1.76 -14.27
N ILE A 130 -20.56 -2.17 -13.32
CA ILE A 130 -20.69 -3.58 -12.93
C ILE A 130 -21.93 -4.12 -13.64
N ARG A 131 -21.73 -5.13 -14.50
CA ARG A 131 -22.82 -5.84 -15.18
C ARG A 131 -22.98 -7.20 -14.53
N GLY A 132 -24.18 -7.48 -14.00
CA GLY A 132 -24.45 -8.75 -13.37
C GLY A 132 -25.94 -9.05 -13.30
N TYR A 133 -26.29 -9.91 -12.37
CA TYR A 133 -27.67 -10.34 -12.16
C TYR A 133 -28.06 -10.11 -10.70
N ARG A 134 -29.33 -9.81 -10.47
CA ARG A 134 -29.93 -9.85 -9.13
C ARG A 134 -31.13 -10.77 -9.16
N TYR A 135 -31.43 -11.41 -8.02
CA TYR A 135 -32.68 -12.11 -7.86
C TYR A 135 -33.77 -11.14 -7.37
N ALA A 136 -35.00 -11.30 -7.87
CA ALA A 136 -36.13 -10.52 -7.36
C ALA A 136 -36.32 -10.80 -5.86
N ARG A 137 -36.67 -9.76 -5.08
CA ARG A 137 -36.82 -9.81 -3.61
C ARG A 137 -35.58 -10.33 -2.85
N ASN A 138 -34.40 -10.39 -3.49
CA ASN A 138 -33.17 -11.00 -2.97
C ASN A 138 -33.33 -12.49 -2.58
N ASP A 139 -34.29 -13.19 -3.17
CA ASP A 139 -34.54 -14.61 -2.92
C ASP A 139 -34.08 -15.46 -4.13
N LYS A 140 -33.25 -16.49 -3.88
CA LYS A 140 -32.66 -17.34 -4.92
C LYS A 140 -33.71 -18.11 -5.73
N LEU A 141 -34.88 -18.39 -5.14
CA LEU A 141 -35.98 -19.09 -5.82
C LEU A 141 -36.79 -18.16 -6.74
N SER A 142 -36.64 -16.85 -6.60
CA SER A 142 -37.31 -15.86 -7.43
C SER A 142 -36.59 -15.65 -8.78
N THR A 143 -37.24 -14.96 -9.72
CA THR A 143 -36.69 -14.72 -11.06
C THR A 143 -35.36 -13.94 -11.02
N ARG A 144 -34.41 -14.36 -11.86
CA ARG A 144 -33.11 -13.68 -12.04
C ARG A 144 -33.22 -12.57 -13.08
N LEU A 145 -32.84 -11.35 -12.71
CA LEU A 145 -32.95 -10.14 -13.53
C LEU A 145 -31.56 -9.56 -13.84
N PRO A 146 -31.25 -9.17 -15.08
CA PRO A 146 -30.02 -8.45 -15.39
C PRO A 146 -30.05 -7.07 -14.75
N LYS A 147 -28.92 -6.66 -14.14
CA LYS A 147 -28.76 -5.33 -13.53
C LYS A 147 -27.38 -4.79 -13.85
N THR A 148 -27.35 -3.51 -14.23
CA THR A 148 -26.12 -2.73 -14.34
C THR A 148 -26.08 -1.71 -13.21
N TRP A 149 -24.98 -1.71 -12.47
CA TRP A 149 -24.67 -0.70 -11.46
C TRP A 149 -23.68 0.29 -12.06
N LYS A 150 -24.00 1.59 -11.95
CA LYS A 150 -23.19 2.69 -12.47
C LYS A 150 -22.71 3.54 -11.28
N PRO A 151 -21.48 4.05 -11.32
CA PRO A 151 -20.99 4.97 -10.30
C PRO A 151 -21.67 6.33 -10.43
N GLN A 152 -21.60 7.11 -9.35
CA GLN A 152 -22.06 8.50 -9.36
C GLN A 152 -20.90 9.41 -9.78
N LEU A 153 -21.16 10.26 -10.79
CA LEU A 153 -20.16 11.14 -11.38
C LEU A 153 -20.44 12.59 -11.00
N PHE A 154 -19.37 13.36 -10.76
CA PHE A 154 -19.41 14.78 -10.46
C PHE A 154 -18.36 15.51 -11.28
N GLU A 155 -18.68 16.72 -11.72
CA GLU A 155 -17.72 17.63 -12.31
C GLU A 155 -17.16 18.54 -11.23
N ARG A 156 -15.84 18.50 -11.03
CA ARG A 156 -15.15 19.29 -9.99
C ARG A 156 -13.91 19.95 -10.58
N GLN A 157 -13.51 21.05 -9.95
CA GLN A 157 -12.30 21.80 -10.31
C GLN A 157 -11.17 21.41 -9.35
N PHE A 158 -10.03 21.04 -9.89
CA PHE A 158 -8.81 20.73 -9.15
C PHE A 158 -7.70 21.69 -9.57
N TYR A 159 -6.93 22.16 -8.60
CA TYR A 159 -5.71 22.92 -8.88
C TYR A 159 -4.50 22.01 -8.72
N SER A 160 -3.60 22.06 -9.70
CA SER A 160 -2.30 21.38 -9.66
C SER A 160 -1.20 22.40 -9.41
N GLU A 161 -0.37 22.15 -8.40
CA GLU A 161 0.78 23.00 -8.07
C GLU A 161 1.90 22.80 -9.10
N ILE A 162 2.13 21.56 -9.53
CA ILE A 162 3.18 21.23 -10.51
C ILE A 162 2.85 21.83 -11.88
N LEU A 163 1.56 21.85 -12.23
CA LEU A 163 1.13 22.36 -13.53
C LEU A 163 0.77 23.85 -13.54
N ASP A 164 0.60 24.46 -12.36
CA ASP A 164 0.08 25.81 -12.14
C ASP A 164 -1.20 26.11 -12.94
N ALA A 165 -2.12 25.14 -12.94
CA ALA A 165 -3.35 25.21 -13.72
C ALA A 165 -4.53 24.57 -12.98
N THR A 166 -5.72 25.16 -13.16
CA THR A 166 -6.99 24.59 -12.71
C THR A 166 -7.59 23.70 -13.80
N LEU A 167 -7.95 22.47 -13.46
CA LEU A 167 -8.52 21.47 -14.35
C LEU A 167 -9.95 21.14 -13.92
N THR A 168 -10.88 21.14 -14.87
CA THR A 168 -12.24 20.62 -14.69
C THR A 168 -12.26 19.15 -15.08
N ILE A 169 -12.45 18.25 -14.11
CA ILE A 169 -12.39 16.79 -14.34
C ILE A 169 -13.66 16.13 -13.79
N THR A 170 -14.16 15.13 -14.51
CA THR A 170 -15.24 14.25 -14.02
C THR A 170 -14.67 13.21 -13.04
N VAL A 171 -15.20 13.18 -11.83
CA VAL A 171 -14.71 12.36 -10.71
C VAL A 171 -15.85 11.60 -10.02
N THR A 172 -15.49 10.52 -9.33
CA THR A 172 -16.38 9.78 -8.41
C THR A 172 -16.13 10.24 -6.97
N MET A 173 -17.03 9.90 -6.04
CA MET A 173 -16.80 10.18 -4.60
C MET A 173 -15.53 9.51 -4.10
N ARG A 174 -15.30 8.26 -4.50
CA ARG A 174 -14.09 7.51 -4.12
C ARG A 174 -12.81 8.23 -4.56
N THR A 175 -12.77 8.81 -5.76
CA THR A 175 -11.59 9.58 -6.19
C THR A 175 -11.33 10.77 -5.28
N LEU A 176 -12.39 11.47 -4.83
CA LEU A 176 -12.23 12.57 -3.87
C LEU A 176 -11.66 12.08 -2.55
N ASP A 177 -12.17 10.97 -2.01
CA ASP A 177 -11.66 10.37 -0.77
C ASP A 177 -10.18 9.98 -0.91
N LEU A 178 -9.79 9.38 -2.04
CA LEU A 178 -8.39 9.00 -2.31
C LEU A 178 -7.46 10.21 -2.48
N ILE A 179 -7.97 11.33 -2.99
CA ILE A 179 -7.21 12.59 -3.10
C ILE A 179 -6.97 13.16 -1.70
N ASP A 180 -7.98 13.12 -0.84
CA ASP A 180 -7.87 13.57 0.55
C ASP A 180 -6.92 12.68 1.35
N GLU A 181 -6.99 11.36 1.18
CA GLU A 181 -6.05 10.39 1.76
C GLU A 181 -4.60 10.61 1.29
N ALA A 182 -4.42 11.02 0.03
CA ALA A 182 -3.12 11.32 -0.54
C ALA A 182 -2.58 12.72 -0.14
N TYR A 183 -3.40 13.54 0.53
CA TYR A 183 -3.14 14.93 0.90
C TYR A 183 -2.86 15.85 -0.29
N GLY A 184 -3.56 15.65 -1.40
CA GLY A 184 -3.49 16.54 -2.56
C GLY A 184 -3.64 15.83 -3.90
N PHE A 185 -4.12 16.58 -4.88
CA PHE A 185 -4.38 16.08 -6.23
C PHE A 185 -3.11 15.58 -6.94
N ASP A 186 -2.02 16.35 -6.86
CA ASP A 186 -0.75 16.00 -7.48
C ASP A 186 -0.14 14.73 -6.84
N PHE A 187 -0.22 14.61 -5.51
CA PHE A 187 0.23 13.41 -4.81
C PHE A 187 -0.59 12.18 -5.18
N TYR A 188 -1.91 12.32 -5.30
CA TYR A 188 -2.75 11.22 -5.74
C TYR A 188 -2.31 10.69 -7.12
N ILE A 189 -2.09 11.57 -8.09
CA ILE A 189 -1.65 11.18 -9.45
C ILE A 189 -0.26 10.51 -9.42
N LEU A 190 0.68 11.08 -8.66
CA LEU A 190 2.05 10.57 -8.61
C LEU A 190 2.14 9.22 -7.86
N LYS A 191 1.42 9.06 -6.75
CA LYS A 191 1.41 7.82 -5.93
C LYS A 191 0.64 6.68 -6.58
N THR A 192 -0.48 6.96 -7.25
CA THR A 192 -1.34 5.88 -7.79
C THR A 192 -0.70 5.18 -8.98
N PRO A 193 -0.66 3.83 -9.01
CA PRO A 193 -0.16 3.08 -10.16
C PRO A 193 -1.19 3.05 -11.30
N LYS A 194 -0.71 2.72 -12.51
CA LYS A 194 -1.55 2.64 -13.73
C LYS A 194 -2.74 1.67 -13.57
N ALA A 195 -2.52 0.55 -12.88
CA ALA A 195 -3.55 -0.47 -12.64
C ALA A 195 -4.75 0.09 -11.87
N ASP A 196 -4.51 0.91 -10.85
CA ASP A 196 -5.60 1.43 -9.99
C ASP A 196 -6.23 2.70 -10.57
N MET A 197 -5.45 3.50 -11.29
CA MET A 197 -5.93 4.75 -11.88
C MET A 197 -6.93 4.51 -13.01
N CYS A 198 -6.73 3.45 -13.82
CA CYS A 198 -7.63 3.02 -14.90
C CYS A 198 -8.06 4.10 -15.92
N SER A 199 -7.33 5.22 -16.00
CA SER A 199 -7.68 6.38 -16.83
C SER A 199 -6.51 6.81 -17.71
N LYS A 200 -6.80 7.15 -18.98
CA LYS A 200 -5.78 7.65 -19.91
C LYS A 200 -5.39 9.08 -19.57
N LEU A 201 -6.37 9.95 -19.34
CA LEU A 201 -6.14 11.34 -18.94
C LEU A 201 -5.27 11.42 -17.66
N GLY A 202 -5.55 10.56 -16.67
CA GLY A 202 -4.73 10.52 -15.45
C GLY A 202 -3.27 10.15 -15.72
N MET A 203 -3.02 9.19 -16.62
CA MET A 203 -1.67 8.80 -17.00
C MET A 203 -0.95 9.87 -17.82
N ASP A 204 -1.68 10.58 -18.68
CA ASP A 204 -1.14 11.72 -19.42
C ASP A 204 -0.77 12.87 -18.47
N LEU A 205 -1.63 13.19 -17.49
CA LEU A 205 -1.30 14.15 -16.44
C LEU A 205 -0.05 13.72 -15.67
N LYS A 206 0.02 12.45 -15.25
CA LYS A 206 1.19 11.89 -14.56
C LYS A 206 2.47 12.08 -15.37
N ARG A 207 2.45 11.75 -16.66
CA ARG A 207 3.59 11.97 -17.56
C ARG A 207 3.99 13.44 -17.62
N THR A 208 3.02 14.35 -17.80
CA THR A 208 3.32 15.79 -17.89
C THR A 208 3.91 16.36 -16.60
N MET A 209 3.44 15.90 -15.44
CA MET A 209 3.99 16.28 -14.13
C MET A 209 5.42 15.76 -13.96
N LEU A 210 5.66 14.48 -14.25
CA LEU A 210 6.99 13.87 -14.15
C LEU A 210 8.01 14.56 -15.06
N LEU A 211 7.62 14.92 -16.29
CA LEU A 211 8.50 15.66 -17.21
C LEU A 211 8.83 17.06 -16.68
N ARG A 212 7.87 17.76 -16.07
CA ARG A 212 8.12 19.07 -15.44
C ARG A 212 9.04 18.99 -14.24
N LEU A 213 8.93 17.91 -13.45
CA LEU A 213 9.83 17.62 -12.34
C LEU A 213 11.24 17.28 -12.83
N ALA A 214 11.37 16.47 -13.88
CA ALA A 214 12.64 16.07 -14.45
C ALA A 214 13.41 17.24 -15.07
N ARG A 215 12.73 18.09 -15.87
CA ARG A 215 13.33 19.23 -16.56
C ARG A 215 13.63 20.42 -15.66
N ARG A 216 12.99 20.50 -14.49
CA ARG A 216 12.99 21.68 -13.61
C ARG A 216 12.67 22.97 -14.39
N ASP A 217 11.57 22.95 -15.12
CA ASP A 217 11.18 24.02 -16.04
C ASP A 217 11.18 25.41 -15.35
N PRO A 218 11.97 26.39 -15.83
CA PRO A 218 12.02 27.73 -15.24
C PRO A 218 10.75 28.55 -15.47
N LYS A 219 9.83 28.04 -16.29
CA LYS A 219 8.53 28.65 -16.58
C LYS A 219 7.53 28.49 -15.42
N LEU A 220 7.74 27.54 -14.51
CA LEU A 220 6.87 27.33 -13.35
C LEU A 220 7.04 28.50 -12.36
N HIS A 221 6.00 29.30 -12.10
CA HIS A 221 6.08 30.50 -11.26
C HIS A 221 7.29 31.41 -11.60
N PRO A 222 7.27 32.12 -12.74
CA PRO A 222 8.40 32.93 -13.19
C PRO A 222 8.78 34.04 -12.19
N ASP A 223 7.78 34.59 -11.49
CA ASP A 223 7.95 35.73 -10.59
C ASP A 223 8.49 35.33 -9.20
N ASP A 224 8.26 34.07 -8.77
CA ASP A 224 8.56 33.59 -7.43
C ASP A 224 9.46 32.33 -7.43
N PRO A 225 10.80 32.49 -7.50
CA PRO A 225 11.72 31.35 -7.51
C PRO A 225 11.71 30.57 -6.19
N ALA A 226 11.50 31.23 -5.04
CA ALA A 226 11.44 30.56 -3.74
C ALA A 226 10.26 29.58 -3.63
N ARG A 227 9.10 29.95 -4.20
CA ARG A 227 7.92 29.07 -4.25
C ARG A 227 8.18 27.87 -5.16
N ARG A 228 8.87 28.09 -6.28
CA ARG A 228 9.25 27.03 -7.22
C ARG A 228 10.16 25.99 -6.55
N GLU A 229 11.19 26.43 -5.84
CA GLU A 229 12.10 25.54 -5.11
C GLU A 229 11.36 24.73 -4.03
N ALA A 230 10.45 25.38 -3.28
CA ALA A 230 9.62 24.70 -2.28
C ALA A 230 8.72 23.60 -2.89
N ILE A 231 8.18 23.83 -4.09
CA ILE A 231 7.40 22.80 -4.82
C ILE A 231 8.30 21.63 -5.22
N TYR A 232 9.49 21.90 -5.76
CA TYR A 232 10.42 20.81 -6.12
C TYR A 232 10.87 20.01 -4.90
N ASP A 233 11.12 20.67 -3.77
CA ASP A 233 11.47 20.00 -2.52
C ASP A 233 10.33 19.12 -1.99
N LYS A 234 9.08 19.55 -2.18
CA LYS A 234 7.86 18.79 -1.81
C LYS A 234 7.71 17.50 -2.63
N TYR A 235 8.01 17.53 -3.92
CA TYR A 235 7.84 16.38 -4.84
C TYR A 235 9.13 15.63 -5.18
N LYS A 236 10.23 15.88 -4.45
CA LYS A 236 11.56 15.30 -4.71
C LYS A 236 11.61 13.77 -4.79
N GLU A 237 10.70 13.08 -4.08
CA GLU A 237 10.61 11.63 -4.05
C GLU A 237 10.19 11.03 -5.41
N PHE A 238 9.45 11.77 -6.22
CA PHE A 238 8.86 11.29 -7.48
C PHE A 238 9.69 11.69 -8.72
N VAL A 239 10.92 12.15 -8.54
CA VAL A 239 11.78 12.56 -9.65
C VAL A 239 12.30 11.32 -10.37
N ILE A 240 11.93 11.20 -11.64
CA ILE A 240 12.34 10.14 -12.57
C ILE A 240 13.14 10.82 -13.70
N PRO A 241 14.19 10.19 -14.27
CA PRO A 241 14.91 10.77 -15.40
C PRO A 241 13.97 11.02 -16.58
N GLU A 242 14.26 12.07 -17.35
CA GLU A 242 13.42 12.50 -18.48
C GLU A 242 13.20 11.37 -19.49
N GLU A 243 14.25 10.60 -19.78
CA GLU A 243 14.22 9.48 -20.71
C GLU A 243 13.19 8.42 -20.33
N GLU A 244 13.01 8.12 -19.03
CA GLU A 244 12.03 7.15 -18.55
C GLU A 244 10.64 7.78 -18.43
N ALA A 245 10.56 9.01 -17.89
CA ALA A 245 9.32 9.74 -17.69
C ALA A 245 8.54 9.91 -19.00
N GLU A 246 9.26 10.11 -20.10
CA GLU A 246 8.75 10.26 -21.45
C GLU A 246 7.95 9.06 -21.99
N TRP A 247 8.16 7.85 -21.44
CA TRP A 247 7.44 6.63 -21.83
C TRP A 247 6.31 6.25 -20.87
N VAL A 248 6.21 6.92 -19.73
CA VAL A 248 5.17 6.64 -18.74
C VAL A 248 3.78 6.90 -19.33
N GLY A 249 2.87 5.95 -19.15
CA GLY A 249 1.46 6.13 -19.48
C GLY A 249 1.08 5.96 -20.95
N LEU A 250 2.04 5.84 -21.87
CA LEU A 250 1.75 5.61 -23.29
C LEU A 250 1.00 4.30 -23.51
N SER A 251 0.09 4.30 -24.47
CA SER A 251 -0.47 3.07 -25.03
C SER A 251 0.59 2.36 -25.90
N LEU A 252 0.36 1.09 -26.22
CA LEU A 252 1.24 0.35 -27.12
C LEU A 252 1.33 1.03 -28.50
N GLU A 253 0.20 1.51 -29.01
CA GLU A 253 0.13 2.19 -30.31
C GLU A 253 0.89 3.52 -30.29
N GLU A 254 0.72 4.31 -29.22
CA GLU A 254 1.44 5.58 -29.06
C GLU A 254 2.95 5.37 -28.88
N ALA A 255 3.35 4.31 -28.18
CA ALA A 255 4.76 3.96 -28.01
C ALA A 255 5.39 3.55 -29.35
N ILE A 256 4.69 2.75 -30.16
CA ILE A 256 5.15 2.37 -31.51
C ILE A 256 5.30 3.61 -32.39
N GLU A 257 4.29 4.50 -32.39
CA GLU A 257 4.32 5.70 -33.20
C GLU A 257 5.45 6.65 -32.76
N LYS A 258 5.63 6.82 -31.44
CA LYS A 258 6.74 7.61 -30.89
C LYS A 258 8.09 7.04 -31.34
N GLN A 259 8.27 5.72 -31.25
CA GLN A 259 9.49 5.05 -31.68
C GLN A 259 9.74 5.25 -33.18
N ARG A 260 8.71 5.11 -34.01
CA ARG A 260 8.78 5.34 -35.47
C ARG A 260 9.25 6.76 -35.80
N LEU A 261 8.74 7.76 -35.07
CA LEU A 261 9.13 9.16 -35.26
C LEU A 261 10.58 9.42 -34.84
N LEU A 262 11.06 8.77 -33.77
CA LEU A 262 12.46 8.88 -33.35
C LEU A 262 13.41 8.29 -34.39
N GLU A 263 13.09 7.10 -34.93
CA GLU A 263 13.88 6.47 -35.99
C GLU A 263 13.91 7.30 -37.27
N LYS A 264 12.78 7.90 -37.65
CA LYS A 264 12.70 8.81 -38.79
C LYS A 264 13.58 10.05 -38.59
N LYS A 265 13.53 10.69 -37.42
CA LYS A 265 14.38 11.84 -37.10
C LYS A 265 15.86 11.47 -37.13
N LEU A 266 16.23 10.34 -36.52
CA LEU A 266 17.60 9.82 -36.56
C LEU A 266 18.07 9.60 -38.00
N LEU A 267 17.21 9.05 -38.86
CA LEU A 267 17.51 8.88 -40.27
C LEU A 267 17.72 10.23 -40.96
N GLU A 268 16.84 11.20 -40.76
CA GLU A 268 16.98 12.55 -41.33
C GLU A 268 18.29 13.23 -40.92
N GLU A 269 18.67 13.14 -39.64
CA GLU A 269 19.94 13.66 -39.11
C GLU A 269 21.16 12.97 -39.73
N LEU A 270 21.15 11.63 -39.84
CA LEU A 270 22.22 10.87 -40.48
C LEU A 270 22.38 11.24 -41.96
N TRP A 271 21.27 11.39 -42.69
CA TRP A 271 21.27 11.76 -44.10
C TRP A 271 21.69 13.22 -44.32
N ALA A 272 21.49 14.10 -43.33
CA ALA A 272 21.98 15.47 -43.35
C ALA A 272 23.51 15.52 -43.15
N VAL A 273 24.03 14.73 -42.21
CA VAL A 273 25.49 14.61 -41.96
C VAL A 273 26.21 14.06 -43.20
N GLN A 274 25.67 13.03 -43.87
CA GLN A 274 26.27 12.46 -45.08
C GLN A 274 26.29 13.42 -46.27
N ARG A 275 25.37 14.39 -46.33
CA ARG A 275 25.29 15.38 -47.42
C ARG A 275 26.10 16.66 -47.16
N ALA A 276 26.68 16.83 -45.97
CA ALA A 276 27.51 18.00 -45.66
C ALA A 276 28.87 17.91 -46.40
N PRO A 277 29.28 18.93 -47.15
CA PRO A 277 30.54 18.90 -47.89
C PRO A 277 31.74 18.99 -46.92
N GLY A 278 32.40 17.86 -46.65
CA GLY A 278 33.74 17.82 -46.02
C GLY A 278 33.95 17.01 -44.73
N GLY A 279 32.99 16.24 -44.21
CA GLY A 279 33.12 15.58 -42.89
C GLY A 279 33.30 14.06 -42.94
N ARG A 280 34.47 13.54 -42.52
CA ARG A 280 34.66 12.12 -42.15
C ARG A 280 33.66 11.73 -41.04
N PRO A 281 33.06 10.53 -41.08
CA PRO A 281 32.11 10.12 -40.06
C PRO A 281 32.83 9.85 -38.73
N ALA A 282 32.74 10.78 -37.79
CA ALA A 282 32.98 10.47 -36.39
C ALA A 282 31.73 9.74 -35.88
N LEU A 283 31.73 8.42 -36.06
CA LEU A 283 30.78 7.52 -35.41
C LEU A 283 30.89 7.72 -33.90
N ARG A 284 29.97 8.48 -33.32
CA ARG A 284 29.75 8.48 -31.88
C ARG A 284 29.12 7.13 -31.56
N THR A 285 29.96 6.15 -31.22
CA THR A 285 29.66 4.77 -30.83
C THR A 285 28.94 4.67 -29.48
N THR A 286 27.90 5.49 -29.28
CA THR A 286 27.06 5.43 -28.07
C THR A 286 25.57 5.38 -28.40
N ALA A 287 25.20 5.21 -29.67
CA ALA A 287 23.82 4.87 -30.02
C ALA A 287 23.57 3.37 -29.74
N GLU A 288 23.64 2.98 -28.46
CA GLU A 288 22.88 1.83 -28.01
C GLU A 288 21.42 2.16 -28.26
N CYS A 289 20.80 1.39 -29.15
CA CYS A 289 19.37 1.44 -29.36
C CYS A 289 18.70 1.24 -27.97
N PRO A 290 17.88 2.19 -27.46
CA PRO A 290 17.36 2.15 -26.09
C PRO A 290 16.52 0.89 -25.79
N LEU A 291 16.10 0.16 -26.82
CA LEU A 291 15.48 -1.15 -26.71
C LEU A 291 16.39 -2.27 -26.16
N ARG A 292 17.72 -2.11 -26.14
CA ARG A 292 18.62 -3.12 -25.56
C ARG A 292 18.72 -3.07 -24.03
N VAL A 293 18.29 -1.97 -23.42
CA VAL A 293 18.22 -1.82 -21.96
C VAL A 293 16.91 -2.41 -21.42
N ILE A 294 15.81 -2.29 -22.17
CA ILE A 294 14.50 -2.78 -21.74
C ILE A 294 14.46 -4.31 -21.66
N THR A 295 15.09 -5.02 -22.59
CA THR A 295 15.10 -6.50 -22.60
C THR A 295 15.87 -7.15 -21.43
N LYS A 296 16.68 -6.38 -20.69
CA LYS A 296 17.33 -6.89 -19.46
C LYS A 296 16.48 -6.75 -18.20
N SER A 297 15.54 -5.79 -18.15
CA SER A 297 14.69 -5.59 -16.96
C SER A 297 13.36 -6.35 -17.01
N SER A 298 12.84 -6.67 -18.21
CA SER A 298 11.55 -7.35 -18.34
C SER A 298 11.57 -8.86 -18.06
N HIS A 299 12.73 -9.44 -17.75
CA HIS A 299 12.88 -10.90 -17.63
C HIS A 299 12.87 -11.42 -16.18
N GLU A 300 12.76 -10.56 -15.16
CA GLU A 300 12.74 -10.98 -13.75
C GLU A 300 11.35 -10.97 -13.07
N ASP A 301 10.30 -10.39 -13.67
CA ASP A 301 8.99 -10.21 -12.99
C ASP A 301 7.79 -10.91 -13.66
N LEU A 302 8.00 -12.02 -14.37
CA LEU A 302 6.89 -12.88 -14.80
C LEU A 302 6.62 -13.97 -13.73
N PRO A 303 5.51 -13.92 -12.99
CA PRO A 303 5.12 -15.04 -12.13
C PRO A 303 4.84 -16.27 -13.01
N THR A 304 5.60 -17.32 -12.74
CA THR A 304 5.49 -18.63 -13.37
C THR A 304 4.14 -19.24 -13.03
N TYR A 305 3.15 -19.09 -13.93
CA TYR A 305 1.92 -19.90 -13.85
C TYR A 305 2.26 -21.32 -14.28
N ALA A 306 2.57 -22.16 -13.30
CA ALA A 306 2.64 -23.59 -13.45
C ALA A 306 1.28 -24.13 -13.92
N LYS A 307 1.22 -24.62 -15.15
CA LYS A 307 0.19 -25.56 -15.59
C LYS A 307 0.49 -26.89 -14.92
N ALA A 308 -0.29 -27.22 -13.88
CA ALA A 308 -0.46 -28.59 -13.43
C ALA A 308 -1.71 -29.16 -14.10
N SER A 309 -1.49 -30.08 -15.03
CA SER A 309 -2.41 -31.12 -15.47
C SER A 309 -1.75 -32.45 -15.15
#